data_AF-A0A256ZGB6-F1
#
_entry.id   AF-A0A256ZGB6-F1
#
_cell.length_a   1.000
_cell.length_b   1.000
_cell.length_c   1.000
_cell.angle_alpha   90.00
_cell.angle_beta   90.00
_cell.angle_gamma   90.00
#
_symmetry.space_group_name_H-M   'P 1'
#
loop_
_entity.id
_entity.type
_entity.pdbx_description
1 polymer ?
#
loop_
_entity_poly.entity_id
_entity_poly.type
_entity_poly.pdbx_seq_one_letter_code
_entity_poly.pdbx_strand_id
1 'polypeptide(L)' 'MALVHALELDFMLDVAEVIIVSALARTESRGAHYRLDYPRRDDENWLKHTLAYWTPEGPRLAYEPVVITRWKPTARKY' A
#
# COMPACT_ATOMS: atom_id res chain seq x y z
N MET A 1 5.15 -32.59 4.60
CA MET A 1 4.38 -31.48 4.00
C MET A 1 3.76 -30.53 5.02
N ALA A 2 3.27 -31.00 6.19
CA ALA A 2 2.64 -30.13 7.20
C ALA A 2 3.52 -28.96 7.71
N LEU A 3 4.81 -29.20 7.97
CA LEU A 3 5.73 -28.15 8.46
C LEU A 3 5.93 -27.03 7.43
N VAL A 4 6.12 -27.36 6.16
CA VAL A 4 6.33 -26.37 5.08
C VAL A 4 5.10 -25.49 4.95
N HIS A 5 3.91 -26.07 4.90
CA HIS A 5 2.67 -25.29 4.79
C HIS A 5 2.43 -24.39 6.01
N ALA A 6 2.83 -24.82 7.21
CA ALA A 6 2.71 -23.99 8.41
C ALA A 6 3.62 -22.75 8.33
N LEU A 7 4.85 -22.91 7.83
CA LEU A 7 5.77 -21.79 7.61
C LEU A 7 5.29 -20.86 6.49
N GLU A 8 4.78 -21.41 5.39
CA GLU A 8 4.20 -20.60 4.31
C GLU A 8 3.00 -19.80 4.76
N LEU A 9 2.13 -20.40 5.59
CA LEU A 9 0.99 -19.71 6.18
C LEU A 9 1.43 -18.52 7.04
N ASP A 10 2.49 -18.67 7.83
CA ASP A 10 3.04 -17.61 8.67
C ASP A 10 3.47 -16.40 7.80
N PHE A 11 4.24 -16.65 6.74
CA PHE A 11 4.65 -15.59 5.81
C PHE A 11 3.46 -14.94 5.06
N MET A 12 2.43 -15.72 4.73
CA MET A 12 1.23 -15.18 4.10
C MET A 12 0.47 -14.25 5.05
N LEU A 13 0.45 -14.54 6.35
CA LEU A 13 -0.18 -13.68 7.35
C LEU A 13 0.56 -12.34 7.48
N ASP A 14 1.90 -12.36 7.50
CA ASP A 14 2.70 -11.13 7.50
C ASP A 14 2.38 -10.23 6.28
N VAL A 15 2.33 -10.82 5.08
CA VAL A 15 2.03 -10.09 3.86
C VAL A 15 0.58 -9.58 3.86
N ALA A 16 -0.38 -10.38 4.34
CA ALA A 16 -1.78 -9.97 4.43
C ALA A 16 -1.96 -8.77 5.38
N GLU A 17 -1.30 -8.78 6.53
CA GLU A 17 -1.34 -7.66 7.48
C GLU A 17 -0.75 -6.39 6.86
N VAL A 18 0.41 -6.48 6.21
CA VAL A 18 1.04 -5.36 5.51
C VAL A 18 0.10 -4.75 4.45
N ILE A 19 -0.59 -5.59 3.67
CA ILE A 19 -1.54 -5.14 2.65
C ILE A 19 -2.71 -4.39 3.30
N ILE A 20 -3.32 -4.97 4.33
CA ILE A 20 -4.52 -4.40 4.97
C ILE A 20 -4.19 -3.08 5.67
N VAL A 21 -3.11 -3.03 6.47
CA VAL A 21 -2.69 -1.83 7.20
C VAL A 21 -2.31 -0.71 6.22
N SER A 22 -1.60 -1.03 5.14
CA SER A 22 -1.24 -0.05 4.10
C SER A 22 -2.46 0.49 3.36
N ALA A 23 -3.41 -0.39 3.01
CA ALA A 23 -4.64 -0.03 2.31
C ALA A 23 -5.56 0.83 3.17
N LEU A 24 -5.67 0.52 4.47
CA LEU A 24 -6.45 1.28 5.43
C LEU A 24 -5.86 2.68 5.65
N ALA A 25 -4.53 2.79 5.78
CA ALA A 25 -3.86 4.06 5.95
C ALA A 25 -3.96 4.97 4.71
N ARG A 26 -3.94 4.40 3.50
CA ARG A 26 -4.07 5.16 2.25
C ARG A 26 -5.52 5.56 1.98
N THR A 27 -5.85 6.82 2.25
CA THR A 27 -7.19 7.40 2.08
C THR A 27 -7.36 8.11 0.72
N GLU A 28 -7.06 7.39 -0.37
CA GLU A 28 -7.38 7.80 -1.75
C GLU A 28 -7.76 6.57 -2.58
N SER A 29 -8.13 6.78 -3.84
CA SER A 29 -8.24 5.73 -4.85
C SER A 29 -7.30 5.98 -6.03
N ARG A 30 -6.41 5.02 -6.31
CA ARG A 30 -5.41 5.11 -7.40
C ARG A 30 -5.06 3.73 -7.94
N GLY A 31 -5.25 3.54 -9.25
CA GLY A 31 -4.93 2.28 -9.91
C GLY A 31 -5.82 1.14 -9.41
N ALA A 32 -5.20 0.07 -8.90
CA ALA A 32 -5.93 -1.09 -8.36
C ALA A 32 -6.44 -0.88 -6.93
N HIS A 33 -5.91 0.10 -6.19
CA HIS A 33 -6.41 0.45 -4.85
C HIS A 33 -7.61 1.39 -5.00
N TYR A 34 -8.79 0.91 -4.62
CA TYR A 34 -10.03 1.67 -4.69
C TYR A 34 -10.80 1.59 -3.37
N ARG A 35 -11.32 2.73 -2.93
CA ARG A 35 -12.01 2.91 -1.65
C ARG A 35 -13.31 3.66 -1.88
N LEU A 36 -14.42 3.10 -1.44
CA LEU A 36 -15.75 3.73 -1.58
C LEU A 36 -15.87 5.01 -0.75
N ASP A 37 -15.19 5.07 0.39
CA ASP A 37 -15.13 6.22 1.28
C ASP A 37 -14.14 7.30 0.80
N TYR A 38 -13.21 6.96 -0.10
CA TYR A 38 -12.26 7.88 -0.75
C TYR A 38 -12.16 7.60 -2.26
N PRO A 39 -13.21 7.83 -3.05
CA PRO A 39 -13.30 7.33 -4.43
C PRO A 39 -12.44 8.10 -5.43
N ARG A 40 -11.86 9.23 -5.03
CA ARG A 40 -11.08 10.11 -5.90
C ARG A 40 -9.58 9.91 -5.66
N ARG A 41 -8.80 10.17 -6.70
CA ARG A 41 -7.34 10.28 -6.61
C ARG A 41 -6.97 11.59 -5.90
N ASP A 42 -5.98 11.54 -5.03
CA ASP A 42 -5.49 12.68 -4.26
C ASP A 42 -3.98 12.85 -4.49
N ASP A 43 -3.63 13.66 -5.49
CA ASP A 43 -2.23 13.95 -5.81
C ASP A 43 -1.56 14.92 -4.81
N GLU A 44 -2.32 15.59 -3.93
CA GLU A 44 -1.76 16.53 -2.95
C GLU A 44 -1.22 15.78 -1.74
N ASN A 45 -2.00 14.83 -1.19
CA ASN A 45 -1.62 14.11 0.03
C ASN A 45 -0.96 12.75 -0.24
N TRP A 46 -1.26 12.11 -1.38
CA TRP A 46 -0.95 10.69 -1.63
C TRP A 46 -0.04 10.41 -2.82
N LEU A 47 0.57 11.45 -3.39
CA LEU A 47 1.60 11.31 -4.42
C LEU A 47 2.96 10.89 -3.81
N LYS A 48 2.96 9.73 -3.15
CA LYS A 48 4.05 9.13 -2.39
C LYS A 48 3.92 7.61 -2.35
N HIS A 49 5.04 6.91 -2.13
CA HIS A 49 5.05 5.48 -1.86
C HIS A 49 4.66 5.23 -0.40
N THR A 50 3.91 4.15 -0.16
CA THR A 50 3.73 3.58 1.18
C THR A 50 4.78 2.50 1.34
N LEU A 51 5.64 2.63 2.34
CA LEU A 51 6.65 1.65 2.71
C LEU A 51 6.22 0.99 4.01
N ALA A 52 6.41 -0.31 4.14
CA ALA A 52 6.15 -1.06 5.36
C ALA A 52 7.44 -1.71 5.84
N TYR A 53 7.74 -1.54 7.12
CA TYR A 53 8.90 -2.15 7.77
C TYR A 53 8.41 -3.08 8.88
N TRP A 54 8.95 -4.30 8.91
CA TRP A 54 8.63 -5.26 9.96
C TRP A 54 9.11 -4.76 11.33
N THR A 55 8.26 -4.88 12.35
CA THR A 55 8.59 -4.67 13.76
C THR A 55 7.86 -5.70 14.63
N PRO A 56 8.30 -5.96 15.87
CA PRO A 56 7.63 -6.91 16.78
C PRO A 56 6.18 -6.54 17.10
N GLU A 57 5.80 -5.27 17.01
CA GLU A 57 4.45 -4.76 17.31
C GLU A 57 3.53 -4.71 16.08
N GLY A 58 4.02 -5.13 14.90
CA GLY A 58 3.32 -5.06 13.61
C GLY A 58 4.05 -4.21 12.57
N PRO A 59 3.52 -4.06 11.34
CA PRO A 59 4.19 -3.31 10.28
C PRO A 59 4.17 -1.80 10.55
N ARG A 60 5.36 -1.20 10.70
CA ARG A 60 5.51 0.26 10.79
C ARG A 60 5.51 0.87 9.40
N LEU A 61 4.55 1.76 9.14
CA LEU A 61 4.49 2.47 7.87
C LEU A 61 5.43 3.67 7.84
N ALA A 62 6.02 3.91 6.67
CA ALA A 62 6.66 5.17 6.31
C ALA A 62 6.24 5.58 4.90
N TYR A 63 6.57 6.81 4.51
CA TYR A 63 6.23 7.34 3.20
C TYR A 63 7.42 7.99 2.54
N GLU A 64 7.52 7.80 1.23
CA GLU A 64 8.60 8.37 0.43
C GLU A 64 8.01 9.10 -0.78
N PRO A 65 8.42 10.35 -1.05
CA PRO A 65 7.89 11.10 -2.19
C PRO A 65 8.25 10.41 -3.51
N VAL A 66 7.34 10.45 -4.48
CA VAL A 66 7.65 9.97 -5.83
C VAL A 66 8.56 10.95 -6.56
N VAL A 67 9.53 10.42 -7.32
CA VAL A 67 10.39 11.25 -8.18
C VAL A 67 9.67 11.51 -9.50
N ILE A 68 9.29 12.77 -9.75
CA ILE A 68 8.65 13.20 -11.00
C ILE A 68 9.71 13.84 -11.88
N THR A 69 9.98 13.21 -13.03
CA THR A 69 10.98 13.71 -13.98
C THR A 69 10.33 14.56 -15.07
N ARG A 70 9.91 13.92 -16.18
CA ARG A 70 9.45 14.62 -17.38
C ARG A 70 7.93 14.84 -17.41
N TRP A 71 7.16 13.88 -16.90
CA TRP A 71 5.72 13.85 -17.07
C TRP A 71 5.01 14.16 -15.75
N LYS A 72 4.29 15.28 -15.74
CA LYS A 72 3.49 15.67 -14.58
C LYS A 72 2.23 14.79 -14.48
N PRO A 73 1.76 14.49 -13.26
CA PRO A 73 0.50 13.78 -13.07
C PRO A 73 -0.65 14.52 -13.77
N THR A 74 -1.42 13.77 -14.56
CA THR A 74 -2.64 14.27 -15.22
C THR A 74 -3.77 13.28 -14.96
N ALA A 75 -5.02 13.70 -15.18
CA ALA A 75 -6.16 12.80 -15.02
C ALA A 75 -6.05 11.63 -16.01
N ARG A 76 -6.12 10.40 -15.50
CA ARG A 76 -6.09 9.19 -16.34
C ARG A 76 -7.45 9.00 -17.01
N LYS A 77 -7.46 8.94 -18.33
CA LYS A 77 -8.61 8.60 -19.18
C LYS A 77 -8.23 7.41 -20.06
N TYR A 78 -9.19 6.54 -20.36
CA TYR A 78 -9.02 5.36 -21.22
C TYR A 78 -9.72 5.58 -22.54
#